data_AF-A0A0L0G5T4-F1
#
_entry.id   AF-A0A0L0G5T4-F1
#
_cell.length_a   1.000
_cell.length_b   1.000
_cell.length_c   1.000
_cell.angle_alpha   90.00
_cell.angle_beta   90.00
_cell.angle_gamma   90.00
#
_symmetry.space_group_name_H-M   'P 1'
#
loop_
_entity.id
_entity.type
_entity.pdbx_description
1 polymer ?
#
loop_
_entity_poly.entity_id
_entity_poly.type
_entity_poly.pdbx_seq_one_letter_code
_entity_poly.pdbx_strand_id
1 'polypeptide(L)'
;MDECEASDLYTSTYTYIHIIMAAKVDAKVVKACIKEGGKKGQDLCGMADLGSINFFNVVIDAAEGRDDYLDECMKGANMEVDAEAEDRKGGAHGLGKLFYSAGTDRLAFLCHVPAALSKEKDVTKEDWLNAVLASVDGKVTETISDELIRGEALKEGEKFPLKMRDTAINAGFAFLREKGLVLDDESSDDCDYAEAAGIEW
;
A
#
# COMPACT_ATOMS: atom_id res chain seq x y z
N MET A 1 -9.71 -33.81 -23.05
CA MET A 1 -9.44 -32.37 -23.21
C MET A 1 -10.78 -31.72 -23.32
N ASP A 2 -11.21 -31.02 -22.28
CA ASP A 2 -11.96 -29.78 -22.44
C ASP A 2 -11.91 -29.03 -21.10
N GLU A 3 -10.68 -28.78 -20.64
CA GLU A 3 -10.41 -27.85 -19.54
C GLU A 3 -10.45 -26.39 -20.02
N CYS A 4 -10.57 -26.16 -21.33
CA CYS A 4 -10.58 -24.83 -21.94
C CYS A 4 -11.94 -24.12 -21.81
N GLU A 5 -13.07 -24.85 -21.88
CA GLU A 5 -14.40 -24.22 -21.80
C GLU A 5 -14.78 -23.80 -20.37
N ALA A 6 -14.22 -24.44 -19.33
CA ALA A 6 -14.54 -24.11 -17.95
C ALA A 6 -13.91 -22.79 -17.47
N SER A 7 -12.71 -22.44 -17.97
CA SER A 7 -12.04 -21.17 -17.64
C SER A 7 -12.77 -19.98 -18.26
N ASP A 8 -13.24 -20.12 -19.49
CA ASP A 8 -13.86 -19.01 -20.23
C ASP A 8 -15.23 -18.63 -19.65
N LEU A 9 -15.99 -19.62 -19.15
CA LEU A 9 -17.24 -19.39 -18.42
C LEU A 9 -17.01 -18.72 -17.06
N TYR A 10 -15.94 -19.07 -16.34
CA TYR A 10 -15.56 -18.43 -15.08
C TYR A 10 -15.13 -16.98 -15.29
N THR A 11 -14.22 -16.72 -16.23
CA THR A 11 -13.78 -15.35 -16.56
C THR A 11 -14.93 -14.50 -17.08
N SER A 12 -15.81 -15.06 -17.92
CA SER A 12 -16.98 -14.35 -18.46
C SER A 12 -18.01 -14.01 -17.38
N THR A 13 -18.36 -14.95 -16.49
CA THR A 13 -19.26 -14.67 -15.37
C THR A 13 -18.63 -13.74 -14.33
N TYR A 14 -17.33 -13.84 -14.07
CA TYR A 14 -16.60 -12.93 -13.17
C TYR A 14 -16.56 -11.50 -13.72
N THR A 15 -16.32 -11.35 -15.02
CA THR A 15 -16.38 -10.07 -15.73
C THR A 15 -17.80 -9.50 -15.73
N TYR A 16 -18.82 -10.35 -15.93
CA TYR A 16 -20.23 -9.94 -15.96
C TYR A 16 -20.77 -9.56 -14.57
N ILE A 17 -20.34 -10.26 -13.51
CA ILE A 17 -20.68 -9.92 -12.12
C ILE A 17 -19.96 -8.62 -11.69
N HIS A 18 -18.70 -8.41 -12.10
CA HIS A 18 -17.99 -7.14 -11.90
C HIS A 18 -18.67 -5.97 -12.62
N ILE A 19 -19.13 -6.17 -13.85
CA ILE A 19 -19.86 -5.14 -14.61
C ILE A 19 -21.22 -4.84 -13.96
N ILE A 20 -21.88 -5.83 -13.35
CA ILE A 20 -23.21 -5.66 -12.75
C ILE A 20 -23.15 -5.16 -11.29
N MET A 21 -22.03 -5.31 -10.58
CA MET A 21 -21.81 -4.74 -9.24
C MET A 21 -21.10 -3.37 -9.23
N ALA A 22 -20.69 -2.84 -10.39
CA ALA A 22 -20.06 -1.53 -10.50
C ALA A 22 -21.03 -0.40 -10.08
N ALA A 23 -21.02 -0.06 -8.79
CA ALA A 23 -21.49 1.23 -8.31
C ALA A 23 -20.70 2.31 -9.08
N LYS A 24 -21.39 2.93 -10.04
CA LYS A 24 -20.89 3.93 -11.00
C LYS A 24 -19.71 4.72 -10.41
N VAL A 25 -18.51 4.36 -10.84
CA VAL A 25 -17.25 4.94 -10.36
C VAL A 25 -17.25 6.41 -10.76
N ASP A 26 -17.15 7.32 -9.79
CA ASP A 26 -17.23 8.76 -10.06
C ASP A 26 -15.93 9.27 -10.68
N ALA A 27 -16.00 9.79 -11.90
CA ALA A 27 -14.82 10.21 -12.66
C ALA A 27 -14.02 11.35 -11.97
N LYS A 28 -14.65 12.16 -11.12
CA LYS A 28 -13.96 13.19 -10.33
C LYS A 28 -13.19 12.54 -9.18
N VAL A 29 -13.78 11.54 -8.52
CA VAL A 29 -13.12 10.78 -7.46
C VAL A 29 -11.95 9.96 -8.02
N VAL A 30 -12.11 9.33 -9.19
CA VAL A 30 -11.00 8.64 -9.89
C VAL A 30 -9.83 9.57 -10.14
N LYS A 31 -10.08 10.77 -10.66
CA LYS A 31 -9.01 11.77 -10.86
C LYS A 31 -8.34 12.18 -9.55
N ALA A 32 -9.10 12.27 -8.46
CA ALA A 32 -8.54 12.56 -7.13
C ALA A 32 -7.66 11.40 -6.65
N CYS A 33 -8.11 10.16 -6.82
CA CYS A 33 -7.38 8.93 -6.47
C CYS A 33 -6.06 8.83 -7.24
N ILE A 34 -6.08 8.98 -8.57
CA ILE A 34 -4.86 8.97 -9.39
C ILE A 34 -3.89 10.07 -8.96
N LYS A 35 -4.41 11.28 -8.66
CA LYS A 35 -3.59 12.42 -8.22
C LYS A 35 -2.97 12.18 -6.84
N GLU A 36 -3.72 11.65 -5.89
CA GLU A 36 -3.22 11.30 -4.55
C GLU A 36 -2.18 10.19 -4.64
N GLY A 37 -2.50 9.10 -5.33
CA GLY A 37 -1.59 7.99 -5.58
C GLY A 37 -0.28 8.44 -6.23
N GLY A 38 -0.35 9.25 -7.28
CA GLY A 38 0.84 9.78 -7.96
C GLY A 38 1.71 10.67 -7.08
N LYS A 39 1.11 11.53 -6.25
CA LYS A 39 1.86 12.33 -5.27
C LYS A 39 2.53 11.44 -4.22
N LYS A 40 1.78 10.50 -3.64
CA LYS A 40 2.34 9.53 -2.69
C LYS A 40 3.49 8.75 -3.33
N GLY A 41 3.32 8.26 -4.56
CA GLY A 41 4.37 7.53 -5.28
C GLY A 41 5.67 8.33 -5.40
N GLN A 42 5.56 9.61 -5.76
CA GLN A 42 6.72 10.51 -5.81
C GLN A 42 7.38 10.66 -4.44
N ASP A 43 6.59 10.87 -3.38
CA ASP A 43 7.10 10.99 -2.01
C ASP A 43 7.83 9.71 -1.58
N LEU A 44 7.28 8.53 -1.92
CA LEU A 44 7.88 7.23 -1.61
C LEU A 44 9.23 7.06 -2.30
N CYS A 45 9.34 7.40 -3.59
CA CYS A 45 10.60 7.36 -4.33
C CYS A 45 11.64 8.27 -3.67
N GLY A 46 11.27 9.51 -3.34
CA GLY A 46 12.17 10.43 -2.65
C GLY A 46 12.65 9.91 -1.30
N MET A 47 11.78 9.27 -0.52
CA MET A 47 12.17 8.64 0.75
C MET A 47 13.06 7.41 0.54
N ALA A 48 12.82 6.61 -0.49
CA ALA A 48 13.64 5.44 -0.80
C ALA A 48 15.07 5.85 -1.21
N ASP A 49 15.20 6.88 -2.05
CA ASP A 49 16.49 7.42 -2.51
C ASP A 49 17.33 7.99 -1.36
N LEU A 50 16.68 8.57 -0.35
CA LEU A 50 17.36 9.20 0.80
C LEU A 50 17.62 8.23 1.95
N GLY A 51 16.71 7.28 2.20
CA GLY A 51 16.65 6.52 3.45
C GLY A 51 16.94 5.04 3.34
N SER A 52 17.17 4.49 2.14
CA SER A 52 17.28 3.03 1.91
C SER A 52 16.06 2.22 2.42
N ILE A 53 14.91 2.87 2.64
CA ILE A 53 13.65 2.24 3.03
C ILE A 53 12.87 1.91 1.76
N ASN A 54 12.39 0.67 1.65
CA ASN A 54 11.71 0.19 0.43
C ASN A 54 10.26 -0.27 0.67
N PHE A 55 9.79 -0.23 1.92
CA PHE A 55 8.46 -0.68 2.33
C PHE A 55 7.73 0.43 3.09
N PHE A 56 6.49 0.72 2.67
CA PHE A 56 5.75 1.87 3.19
C PHE A 56 4.29 1.54 3.54
N ASN A 57 3.86 1.95 4.74
CA ASN A 57 2.44 2.00 5.10
C ASN A 57 1.87 3.35 4.66
N VAL A 58 0.87 3.36 3.78
CA VAL A 58 0.38 4.58 3.12
C VAL A 58 -1.12 4.75 3.31
N VAL A 59 -1.52 5.86 3.92
CA VAL A 59 -2.93 6.25 4.01
C VAL A 59 -3.38 6.85 2.68
N ILE A 60 -4.54 6.40 2.21
CA ILE A 60 -5.24 6.88 1.03
C ILE A 60 -6.64 7.36 1.43
N ASP A 61 -6.87 8.66 1.39
CA ASP A 61 -8.12 9.26 1.83
C ASP A 61 -9.16 9.30 0.69
N ALA A 62 -8.76 9.59 -0.56
CA ALA A 62 -9.69 9.76 -1.68
C ALA A 62 -10.46 8.47 -2.06
N ALA A 63 -9.97 7.30 -1.64
CA ALA A 63 -10.61 6.04 -1.93
C ALA A 63 -11.78 5.69 -0.99
N GLU A 64 -11.92 6.36 0.16
CA GLU A 64 -13.06 6.22 1.09
C GLU A 64 -13.43 4.74 1.43
N GLY A 65 -12.42 3.88 1.55
CA GLY A 65 -12.61 2.45 1.79
C GLY A 65 -13.16 1.66 0.61
N ARG A 66 -13.09 2.17 -0.61
CA ARG A 66 -13.49 1.47 -1.84
C ARG A 66 -12.31 0.86 -2.59
N ASP A 67 -12.51 -0.38 -3.00
CA ASP A 67 -11.52 -1.18 -3.72
C ASP A 67 -11.21 -0.60 -5.11
N ASP A 68 -12.27 -0.28 -5.88
CA ASP A 68 -12.13 0.33 -7.21
C ASP A 68 -11.26 1.61 -7.19
N TYR A 69 -11.41 2.42 -6.14
CA TYR A 69 -10.67 3.67 -6.01
C TYR A 69 -9.25 3.46 -5.50
N LEU A 70 -9.02 2.45 -4.65
CA LEU A 70 -7.67 2.04 -4.26
C LEU A 70 -6.86 1.55 -5.46
N ASP A 71 -7.50 0.86 -6.40
CA ASP A 71 -6.86 0.43 -7.66
C ASP A 71 -6.40 1.64 -8.49
N GLU A 72 -7.21 2.70 -8.57
CA GLU A 72 -6.84 3.95 -9.24
C GLU A 72 -5.71 4.71 -8.53
N CYS A 73 -5.69 4.69 -7.19
CA CYS A 73 -4.56 5.20 -6.41
C CYS A 73 -3.27 4.41 -6.69
N MET A 74 -3.36 3.08 -6.76
CA MET A 74 -2.21 2.22 -7.02
C MET A 74 -1.65 2.45 -8.43
N LYS A 75 -2.53 2.59 -9.44
CA LYS A 75 -2.16 3.00 -10.80
C LYS A 75 -1.43 4.34 -10.80
N GLY A 76 -1.96 5.33 -10.07
CA GLY A 76 -1.31 6.63 -9.93
C GLY A 76 0.07 6.53 -9.28
N ALA A 77 0.23 5.75 -8.21
CA ALA A 77 1.52 5.60 -7.53
C ALA A 77 2.57 4.87 -8.38
N ASN A 78 2.15 3.91 -9.19
CA ASN A 78 3.02 3.10 -10.05
C ASN A 78 3.22 3.68 -11.46
N MET A 79 2.54 4.77 -11.82
CA MET A 79 2.70 5.36 -13.15
C MET A 79 4.16 5.78 -13.40
N GLU A 80 4.60 5.70 -14.64
CA GLU A 80 5.93 6.17 -15.02
C GLU A 80 6.04 7.68 -14.80
N VAL A 81 7.21 8.11 -14.33
CA VAL A 81 7.50 9.52 -14.10
C VAL A 81 7.73 10.19 -15.44
N ASP A 82 6.92 11.19 -15.76
CA ASP A 82 7.16 12.07 -16.90
C ASP A 82 8.34 12.99 -16.58
N ALA A 83 9.45 12.83 -17.33
CA ALA A 83 10.67 13.60 -17.14
C ALA A 83 10.52 15.07 -17.57
N GLU A 84 9.54 15.38 -18.42
CA GLU A 84 9.27 16.74 -18.92
C GLU A 84 8.27 17.49 -18.04
N ALA A 85 7.53 16.79 -17.19
CA ALA A 85 6.59 17.41 -16.26
C ALA A 85 7.32 18.16 -15.12
N GLU A 86 6.95 19.42 -14.91
CA GLU A 86 7.45 20.22 -13.79
C GLU A 86 7.09 19.61 -12.42
N ASP A 87 5.97 18.90 -12.33
CA ASP A 87 5.48 18.23 -11.12
C ASP A 87 5.49 16.71 -11.35
N ARG A 88 6.64 16.09 -11.05
CA ARG A 88 6.83 14.63 -11.15
C ARG A 88 5.79 13.91 -10.29
N LYS A 89 5.19 12.83 -10.79
CA LYS A 89 4.24 11.98 -10.04
C LYS A 89 4.49 10.53 -10.38
N GLY A 90 4.21 9.63 -9.42
CA GLY A 90 4.38 8.20 -9.60
C GLY A 90 5.82 7.73 -9.37
N GLY A 91 6.21 6.67 -10.07
CA GLY A 91 7.55 6.08 -10.03
C GLY A 91 7.72 4.95 -9.02
N ALA A 92 6.74 4.70 -8.15
CA ALA A 92 6.91 3.79 -7.01
C ALA A 92 6.75 2.30 -7.35
N HIS A 93 6.83 1.90 -8.62
CA HIS A 93 6.63 0.50 -9.05
C HIS A 93 7.64 -0.47 -8.41
N GLY A 94 8.87 -0.01 -8.14
CA GLY A 94 9.91 -0.82 -7.48
C GLY A 94 9.79 -0.91 -5.96
N LEU A 95 8.78 -0.27 -5.36
CA LEU A 95 8.64 -0.14 -3.91
C LEU A 95 7.48 -1.00 -3.37
N GLY A 96 7.73 -1.61 -2.21
CA GLY A 96 6.72 -2.26 -1.39
C GLY A 96 5.83 -1.21 -0.73
N LYS A 97 4.52 -1.34 -0.89
CA LYS A 97 3.56 -0.40 -0.31
C LYS A 97 2.26 -1.06 0.04
N LEU A 98 1.75 -0.73 1.22
CA LEU A 98 0.46 -1.17 1.72
C LEU A 98 -0.44 0.05 1.87
N PHE A 99 -1.50 0.10 1.09
CA PHE A 99 -2.47 1.18 1.10
C PHE A 99 -3.59 0.89 2.07
N TYR A 100 -3.96 1.92 2.84
CA TYR A 100 -5.01 1.88 3.84
C TYR A 100 -6.04 2.95 3.49
N SER A 101 -7.30 2.56 3.26
CA SER A 101 -8.37 3.52 3.04
C SER A 101 -9.55 3.25 3.98
N ALA A 102 -9.85 4.22 4.84
CA ALA A 102 -10.95 4.14 5.78
C ALA A 102 -12.22 4.70 5.14
N GLY A 103 -13.27 3.87 5.06
CA GLY A 103 -14.62 4.29 4.71
C GLY A 103 -15.51 4.45 5.94
N THR A 104 -16.83 4.50 5.72
CA THR A 104 -17.82 4.58 6.81
C THR A 104 -17.99 3.25 7.55
N ASP A 105 -18.01 2.14 6.82
CA ASP A 105 -18.36 0.82 7.35
C ASP A 105 -17.23 -0.20 7.24
N ARG A 106 -16.13 0.14 6.58
CA ARG A 106 -14.99 -0.75 6.40
C ARG A 106 -13.67 0.00 6.24
N LEU A 107 -12.59 -0.71 6.53
CA LEU A 107 -11.21 -0.33 6.21
C LEU A 107 -10.73 -1.26 5.09
N ALA A 108 -10.39 -0.70 3.94
CA ALA A 108 -9.89 -1.43 2.80
C ALA A 108 -8.35 -1.37 2.72
N PHE A 109 -7.76 -2.48 2.29
CA PHE A 109 -6.32 -2.65 2.16
C PHE A 109 -5.94 -3.07 0.75
N LEU A 110 -4.87 -2.49 0.21
CA LEU A 110 -4.27 -2.95 -1.04
C LEU A 110 -2.75 -3.02 -0.87
N CYS A 111 -2.23 -4.23 -0.83
CA CYS A 111 -0.81 -4.52 -0.64
C CYS A 111 -0.14 -4.77 -1.99
N HIS A 112 0.92 -4.04 -2.27
CA HIS A 112 1.78 -4.20 -3.43
C HIS A 112 3.21 -4.52 -2.98
N VAL A 113 3.72 -5.70 -3.35
CA VAL A 113 5.12 -6.06 -3.12
C VAL A 113 5.73 -6.54 -4.44
N PRO A 114 6.70 -5.81 -5.00
CA PRO A 114 7.38 -6.24 -6.23
C PRO A 114 8.07 -7.59 -6.05
N ALA A 115 8.02 -8.45 -7.05
CA ALA A 115 8.59 -9.81 -6.97
C ALA A 115 10.11 -9.79 -6.71
N ALA A 116 10.82 -8.81 -7.28
CA ALA A 116 12.25 -8.61 -7.04
C ALA A 116 12.53 -8.23 -5.58
N LEU A 117 11.77 -7.27 -5.05
CA LEU A 117 11.93 -6.78 -3.68
C LEU A 117 11.53 -7.85 -2.65
N SER A 118 10.49 -8.61 -2.95
CA SER A 118 10.05 -9.74 -2.11
C SER A 118 11.17 -10.76 -1.91
N LYS A 119 11.86 -11.13 -2.99
CA LYS A 119 13.00 -12.06 -2.96
C LYS A 119 14.22 -11.48 -2.25
N GLU A 120 14.50 -10.18 -2.47
CA GLU A 120 15.65 -9.52 -1.86
C GLU A 120 15.50 -9.38 -0.33
N LYS A 121 14.29 -9.06 0.14
CA LYS A 121 14.03 -8.72 1.54
C LYS A 121 13.33 -9.81 2.34
N ASP A 122 13.03 -10.96 1.74
CA ASP A 122 12.30 -12.08 2.37
C ASP A 122 10.98 -11.63 3.03
N VAL A 123 10.21 -10.83 2.27
CA VAL A 123 8.89 -10.33 2.67
C VAL A 123 7.90 -10.60 1.55
N THR A 124 6.85 -11.34 1.86
CA THR A 124 5.74 -11.58 0.92
C THR A 124 4.60 -10.60 1.16
N LYS A 125 3.80 -10.35 0.12
CA LYS A 125 2.58 -9.54 0.22
C LYS A 125 1.56 -10.18 1.18
N GLU A 126 1.53 -11.50 1.24
CA GLU A 126 0.70 -12.30 2.14
C GLU A 126 1.10 -12.09 3.60
N ASP A 127 2.37 -12.25 3.94
CA ASP A 127 2.85 -12.11 5.33
C ASP A 127 2.57 -10.70 5.87
N TRP A 128 2.88 -9.68 5.07
CA TRP A 128 2.69 -8.30 5.48
C TRP A 128 1.21 -7.95 5.63
N LEU A 129 0.36 -8.31 4.66
CA LEU A 129 -1.07 -8.05 4.76
C LEU A 129 -1.70 -8.83 5.92
N ASN A 130 -1.34 -10.09 6.13
CA ASN A 130 -1.88 -10.90 7.22
C ASN A 130 -1.50 -10.34 8.61
N ALA A 131 -0.26 -9.86 8.78
CA ALA A 131 0.17 -9.22 10.03
C ALA A 131 -0.69 -8.00 10.37
N VAL A 132 -1.04 -7.21 9.35
CA VAL A 132 -1.88 -6.02 9.51
C VAL A 132 -3.34 -6.40 9.77
N LEU A 133 -3.91 -7.33 9.01
CA LEU A 133 -5.29 -7.77 9.15
C LEU A 133 -5.56 -8.40 10.52
N ALA A 134 -4.61 -9.17 11.05
CA ALA A 134 -4.72 -9.80 12.37
C ALA A 134 -4.93 -8.78 13.50
N SER A 135 -4.43 -7.54 13.35
CA SER A 135 -4.57 -6.49 14.35
C SER A 135 -5.95 -5.82 14.41
N VAL A 136 -6.78 -6.05 13.38
CA VAL A 136 -8.08 -5.37 13.19
C VAL A 136 -9.22 -6.34 12.88
N ASP A 137 -9.03 -7.62 13.15
CA ASP A 137 -10.01 -8.68 12.83
C ASP A 137 -10.40 -8.68 11.33
N GLY A 138 -9.43 -8.33 10.47
CA GLY A 138 -9.60 -8.26 9.03
C GLY A 138 -9.41 -9.61 8.34
N LYS A 139 -9.76 -9.66 7.06
CA LYS A 139 -9.60 -10.83 6.19
C LYS A 139 -9.07 -10.44 4.82
N VAL A 140 -8.33 -11.35 4.19
CA VAL A 140 -7.99 -11.25 2.78
C VAL A 140 -9.27 -11.46 1.97
N THR A 141 -9.50 -10.58 0.99
CA THR A 141 -10.68 -10.65 0.12
C THR A 141 -10.32 -11.23 -1.24
N GLU A 142 -9.14 -10.92 -1.76
CA GLU A 142 -8.73 -11.34 -3.10
C GLU A 142 -7.21 -11.26 -3.28
N THR A 143 -6.64 -12.26 -3.95
CA THR A 143 -5.28 -12.19 -4.52
C THR A 143 -5.40 -11.78 -5.99
N ILE A 144 -4.98 -10.56 -6.31
CA ILE A 144 -5.20 -9.93 -7.62
C ILE A 144 -4.11 -10.38 -8.61
N SER A 145 -2.86 -10.44 -8.16
CA SER A 145 -1.72 -10.87 -8.98
C SER A 145 -0.58 -11.40 -8.10
N ASP A 146 0.56 -11.74 -8.70
CA ASP A 146 1.77 -12.16 -7.98
C ASP A 146 2.32 -11.05 -7.05
N GLU A 147 2.03 -9.79 -7.36
CA GLU A 147 2.54 -8.61 -6.64
C GLU A 147 1.45 -7.88 -5.85
N LEU A 148 0.16 -8.14 -6.13
CA LEU A 148 -0.98 -7.45 -5.53
C LEU A 148 -1.93 -8.40 -4.79
N ILE A 149 -2.28 -8.02 -3.56
CA ILE A 149 -3.28 -8.70 -2.73
C ILE A 149 -4.10 -7.66 -1.96
N ARG A 150 -5.39 -7.92 -1.75
CA ARG A 150 -6.27 -7.03 -1.00
C ARG A 150 -6.98 -7.73 0.15
N GLY A 151 -7.36 -6.91 1.12
CA GLY A 151 -8.13 -7.35 2.27
C GLY A 151 -9.05 -6.24 2.76
N GLU A 152 -9.92 -6.60 3.68
CA GLU A 152 -10.81 -5.64 4.34
C GLU A 152 -10.99 -5.99 5.81
N ALA A 153 -11.29 -4.98 6.61
CA ALA A 153 -11.78 -5.13 7.96
C ALA A 153 -13.10 -4.37 8.09
N LEU A 154 -14.16 -5.04 8.51
CA LEU A 154 -15.48 -4.45 8.65
C LEU A 154 -15.60 -3.77 10.00
N LYS A 155 -16.34 -2.65 10.04
CA LYS A 155 -16.68 -1.98 11.28
C LYS A 155 -17.54 -2.91 12.13
N GLU A 156 -17.11 -3.14 13.37
CA GLU A 156 -17.89 -3.88 14.37
C GLU A 156 -18.02 -3.06 15.66
N GLY A 157 -19.26 -2.74 16.03
CA GLY A 157 -19.57 -1.97 17.23
C GLY A 157 -18.88 -0.60 17.26
N GLU A 158 -18.06 -0.36 18.27
CA GLU A 158 -17.33 0.91 18.51
C GLU A 158 -15.96 0.97 17.83
N LYS A 159 -15.57 -0.06 17.05
CA LYS A 159 -14.34 -0.08 16.25
C LYS A 159 -14.55 0.67 14.94
N PHE A 160 -14.29 1.98 14.95
CA PHE A 160 -14.40 2.81 13.75
C PHE A 160 -13.24 2.55 12.78
N PRO A 161 -13.47 2.51 11.45
CA PRO A 161 -12.42 2.28 10.44
C PRO A 161 -11.20 3.18 10.57
N LEU A 162 -11.38 4.44 10.98
CA LEU A 162 -10.28 5.37 11.24
C LEU A 162 -9.36 4.89 12.38
N LYS A 163 -9.93 4.43 13.50
CA LYS A 163 -9.13 3.90 14.62
C LYS A 163 -8.50 2.56 14.26
N MET A 164 -9.23 1.72 13.52
CA MET A 164 -8.69 0.46 13.00
C MET A 164 -7.49 0.72 12.09
N ARG A 165 -7.53 1.78 11.27
CA ARG A 165 -6.40 2.16 10.42
C ARG A 165 -5.16 2.48 11.25
N ASP A 166 -5.28 3.25 12.33
CA ASP A 166 -4.15 3.57 13.19
C ASP A 166 -3.55 2.30 13.84
N THR A 167 -4.40 1.38 14.31
CA THR A 167 -3.97 0.06 14.82
C THR A 167 -3.24 -0.75 13.74
N ALA A 168 -3.81 -0.81 12.54
CA ALA A 168 -3.29 -1.56 11.40
C ALA A 168 -1.94 -1.00 10.90
N ILE A 169 -1.75 0.32 10.91
CA ILE A 169 -0.48 0.96 10.56
C ILE A 169 0.60 0.61 11.58
N ASN A 170 0.27 0.62 12.88
CA ASN A 170 1.21 0.24 13.94
C ASN A 170 1.63 -1.23 13.80
N ALA A 171 0.70 -2.14 13.49
CA ALA A 171 1.01 -3.53 13.19
C ALA A 171 1.91 -3.68 11.96
N GLY A 172 1.65 -2.89 10.91
CA GLY A 172 2.50 -2.87 9.71
C GLY A 172 3.93 -2.42 10.00
N PHE A 173 4.11 -1.37 10.82
CA PHE A 173 5.45 -0.96 11.26
C PHE A 173 6.13 -2.00 12.15
N ALA A 174 5.40 -2.64 13.07
CA ALA A 174 5.95 -3.70 13.91
C ALA A 174 6.48 -4.87 13.07
N PHE A 175 5.71 -5.31 12.06
CA PHE A 175 6.14 -6.34 11.11
C PHE A 175 7.41 -5.94 10.35
N LEU A 176 7.47 -4.71 9.83
CA LEU A 176 8.65 -4.25 9.08
C LEU A 176 9.88 -4.08 9.97
N ARG A 177 9.73 -3.69 11.25
CA ARG A 177 10.83 -3.64 12.22
C ARG A 177 11.37 -5.03 12.54
N GLU A 178 10.49 -6.02 12.75
CA GLU A 178 10.90 -7.41 12.97
C GLU A 178 11.71 -7.96 11.78
N LYS A 179 11.39 -7.51 10.56
CA LYS A 179 12.11 -7.83 9.33
C LYS A 179 13.38 -6.98 9.10
N GLY A 180 13.69 -6.02 9.97
CA GLY A 180 14.84 -5.12 9.85
C GLY A 180 14.75 -4.15 8.66
N LEU A 181 13.52 -3.87 8.18
CA LEU A 181 13.26 -3.02 7.00
C LEU A 181 12.93 -1.57 7.37
N VAL A 182 12.82 -1.29 8.65
CA VAL A 182 12.70 0.05 9.23
C VAL A 182 13.73 0.12 10.34
N LEU A 183 14.52 1.21 10.37
CA LEU A 183 15.52 1.42 11.42
C LEU A 183 14.83 1.58 12.77
N ASP A 184 15.42 0.98 13.80
CA ASP A 184 15.06 1.27 15.18
C ASP A 184 15.66 2.63 15.53
N ASP A 185 14.84 3.56 16.03
CA ASP A 185 15.25 4.95 16.34
C ASP A 185 16.28 4.99 17.50
N GLU A 186 16.64 3.83 18.08
CA GLU A 186 17.62 3.68 19.17
C GLU A 186 19.10 3.75 18.73
N SER A 187 19.41 4.24 17.53
CA SER A 187 20.78 4.67 17.16
C SER A 187 20.84 6.19 16.96
N SER A 188 20.30 6.90 17.94
CA SER A 188 20.53 8.33 18.13
C SER A 188 21.32 8.55 19.43
N ASP A 189 22.53 7.99 19.52
CA ASP A 189 23.53 8.47 20.47
C ASP A 189 24.94 8.23 19.88
N ASP A 190 25.72 9.30 19.85
CA ASP A 190 27.16 9.36 19.57
C ASP A 190 27.64 9.48 18.12
N CYS A 191 27.15 10.49 17.41
CA CYS A 191 28.04 11.27 16.54
C CYS A 191 28.23 12.67 17.13
N ASP A 192 29.03 12.76 18.20
CA ASP A 192 29.57 14.02 18.68
C ASP A 192 30.55 14.59 17.65
N TYR A 193 30.00 15.32 16.67
CA TYR A 193 30.78 16.06 15.67
C TYR A 193 31.58 17.23 16.28
N ALA A 194 31.49 17.50 17.59
CA ALA A 194 32.29 18.54 18.23
C ALA A 194 33.76 18.13 18.41
N GLU A 195 34.04 16.85 18.67
CA GLU A 195 35.42 16.39 18.92
C GLU A 195 36.25 16.22 17.62
N ALA A 196 35.59 16.10 16.46
CA ALA A 196 36.26 16.10 15.16
C ALA A 196 36.72 17.50 14.70
N ALA A 197 36.24 18.58 15.34
CA ALA A 197 36.57 19.96 14.98
C ALA A 197 37.61 20.62 15.90
N GLY A 198 38.06 19.95 16.97
CA GLY A 198 39.15 20.43 17.83
C GLY A 198 38.89 21.78 18.52
N ILE A 199 37.64 22.07 18.90
CA ILE A 199 37.28 23.32 19.56
C ILE A 199 37.17 23.06 21.07
N GLU A 200 38.27 23.33 21.79
CA GLU A 200 38.28 23.43 23.25
C GLU A 200 37.57 24.74 23.66
N TRP A 201 36.59 24.67 24.56
CA TRP A 201 36.04 25.83 25.26
C TRP A 201 36.33 25.75 26.76
#